data_AF-A0A0M8P1L1-F1
#
_entry.id   AF-A0A0M8P1L1-F1
#
_cell.length_a   1.000
_cell.length_b   1.000
_cell.length_c   1.000
_cell.angle_alpha   90.00
_cell.angle_beta   90.00
_cell.angle_gamma   90.00
#
_symmetry.space_group_name_H-M   'P 1'
#
loop_
_entity.id
_entity.type
_entity.pdbx_description
1 polymer ?
#
loop_
_entity_poly.entity_id
_entity_poly.type
_entity_poly.pdbx_seq_one_letter_code
_entity_poly.pdbx_strand_id
1 'polypeptide(L)'
;MRGVMEKAGFVDAHEKLYKIPLGPWAKDKVLKEAGHLHYAHWNAALEGWAMWLLTHFGEPVPWTNEEVQVYLAKVRLELKDPHTHGWNYGRRVWARKPTEKELMAKHGLKSEPYP
;
A
#
# COMPACT_ATOMS: atom_id res chain seq x y z
N MET A 1 -6.67 2.04 -10.57
CA MET A 1 -7.58 2.94 -9.81
C MET A 1 -7.77 4.29 -10.50
N ARG A 2 -6.79 4.80 -11.26
CA ARG A 2 -6.92 6.06 -12.02
C ARG A 2 -8.20 6.16 -12.86
N GLY A 3 -8.47 5.19 -13.71
CA GLY A 3 -9.67 5.20 -14.55
C GLY A 3 -10.99 5.18 -13.78
N VAL A 4 -11.00 4.68 -12.53
CA VAL A 4 -12.19 4.76 -11.65
C VAL A 4 -12.40 6.19 -11.15
N MET A 5 -11.32 6.90 -10.80
CA MET A 5 -11.38 8.32 -10.41
C MET A 5 -11.90 9.20 -11.55
N GLU A 6 -11.40 8.99 -12.77
CA GLU A 6 -11.83 9.74 -13.96
C GLU A 6 -13.31 9.47 -14.26
N LYS A 7 -13.75 8.20 -14.20
CA LYS A 7 -15.17 7.83 -14.35
C LYS A 7 -16.06 8.44 -13.27
N ALA A 8 -15.56 8.54 -12.04
CA ALA A 8 -16.25 9.22 -10.93
C ALA A 8 -16.30 10.76 -11.09
N GLY A 9 -15.66 11.32 -12.13
CA GLY A 9 -15.71 12.74 -12.44
C GLY A 9 -14.62 13.58 -11.79
N PHE A 10 -13.63 12.96 -11.14
CA PHE A 10 -12.42 13.67 -10.72
C PHE A 10 -11.56 14.02 -11.95
N VAL A 11 -10.81 15.11 -11.83
CA VAL A 11 -9.92 15.62 -12.88
C VAL A 11 -8.47 15.61 -12.40
N ASP A 12 -7.54 15.78 -13.35
CA ASP A 12 -6.10 15.71 -13.13
C ASP A 12 -5.69 14.45 -12.34
N ALA A 13 -6.18 13.30 -12.80
CA ALA A 13 -5.90 12.03 -12.14
C ALA A 13 -4.46 11.59 -12.45
N HIS A 14 -3.66 11.44 -11.39
CA HIS A 14 -2.30 10.95 -11.44
C HIS A 14 -2.20 9.56 -10.84
N GLU A 15 -1.32 8.73 -11.40
CA GLU A 15 -0.98 7.42 -10.87
C GLU A 15 0.54 7.29 -10.83
N LYS A 16 1.07 6.85 -9.69
CA LYS A 16 2.50 6.59 -9.53
C LYS A 16 2.72 5.31 -8.74
N LEU A 17 3.62 4.48 -9.25
CA LEU A 17 4.07 3.27 -8.59
C LEU A 17 5.32 3.58 -7.76
N TYR A 18 5.22 3.40 -6.45
CA TYR A 18 6.35 3.55 -5.53
C TYR A 18 6.96 2.19 -5.21
N LYS A 19 8.28 2.10 -5.29
CA LYS A 19 9.06 0.97 -4.77
C LYS A 19 9.37 1.22 -3.31
N ILE A 20 8.93 0.33 -2.44
CA ILE A 20 9.13 0.40 -1.00
C ILE A 20 9.97 -0.81 -0.61
N PRO A 21 11.21 -0.63 -0.13
CA PRO A 21 12.01 -1.76 0.30
C PRO A 21 11.39 -2.38 1.55
N LEU A 22 11.57 -3.68 1.70
CA LEU A 22 11.16 -4.41 2.88
C LEU A 22 12.43 -4.73 3.68
N GLY A 23 12.67 -3.98 4.75
CA GLY A 23 13.86 -4.14 5.59
C GLY A 23 14.97 -3.10 5.33
N PRO A 24 16.10 -3.21 6.07
CA PRO A 24 17.11 -2.16 6.19
C PRO A 24 18.22 -2.20 5.12
N TRP A 25 17.97 -2.77 3.95
CA TRP A 25 18.99 -3.05 2.93
C TRP A 25 19.22 -1.91 1.93
N ALA A 26 18.26 -0.99 1.78
CA ALA A 26 18.35 0.07 0.78
C ALA A 26 19.51 1.05 1.08
N LYS A 27 20.27 1.43 0.04
CA LYS A 27 21.40 2.36 0.16
C LYS A 27 20.97 3.83 0.20
N ASP A 28 19.93 4.18 -0.55
CA ASP A 28 19.36 5.52 -0.57
C ASP A 28 18.75 5.86 0.80
N LYS A 29 19.01 7.07 1.31
CA LYS A 29 18.61 7.47 2.67
C LYS A 29 17.09 7.44 2.86
N VAL A 30 16.34 7.93 1.87
CA VAL A 30 14.86 8.00 1.94
C VAL A 30 14.27 6.60 1.87
N LEU A 31 14.77 5.77 0.94
CA LEU A 31 14.33 4.39 0.83
C LEU A 31 14.71 3.55 2.06
N LYS A 32 15.86 3.83 2.69
CA LYS A 32 16.28 3.14 3.92
C LYS A 32 15.34 3.44 5.08
N GLU A 33 14.96 4.71 5.25
CA GLU A 33 13.97 5.11 6.25
C GLU A 33 12.60 4.48 5.96
N ALA A 34 12.14 4.55 4.70
CA ALA A 34 10.90 3.91 4.28
C ALA A 34 10.92 2.40 4.54
N GLY A 35 12.04 1.72 4.30
CA GLY A 35 12.19 0.29 4.56
C GLY A 35 12.14 -0.06 6.04
N HIS A 36 12.67 0.81 6.91
CA HIS A 36 12.58 0.64 8.35
C HIS A 36 11.14 0.79 8.86
N LEU A 37 10.43 1.83 8.39
CA LEU A 37 9.02 2.03 8.70
C LEU A 37 8.16 0.87 8.18
N HIS A 38 8.45 0.40 6.96
CA HIS A 38 7.72 -0.71 6.36
C HIS A 38 7.99 -2.04 7.08
N TYR A 39 9.22 -2.29 7.54
CA TYR A 39 9.54 -3.41 8.41
C TYR A 39 8.74 -3.35 9.72
N ALA A 40 8.69 -2.19 10.38
CA ALA A 40 7.92 -2.03 11.62
C ALA A 40 6.42 -2.30 11.39
N HIS A 41 5.87 -1.81 10.27
CA HIS A 41 4.49 -2.07 9.87
C HIS A 41 4.22 -3.58 9.68
N TRP A 42 5.06 -4.28 8.93
CA TRP A 42 4.92 -5.73 8.74
C TRP A 42 5.05 -6.50 10.05
N ASN A 43 6.02 -6.15 10.88
CA ASN A 43 6.25 -6.82 12.15
C ASN A 43 5.02 -6.76 13.08
N ALA A 44 4.33 -5.61 13.10
CA ALA A 44 3.10 -5.41 13.87
C ALA A 44 1.87 -6.06 13.22
N ALA A 45 1.78 -6.07 11.89
CA ALA A 45 0.60 -6.53 11.17
C ALA A 45 0.57 -8.05 10.92
N LEU A 46 1.72 -8.70 10.80
CA LEU A 46 1.89 -10.10 10.39
C LEU A 46 0.96 -11.06 11.14
N GLU A 47 0.94 -10.94 12.45
CA GLU A 47 0.21 -11.85 13.32
C GLU A 47 -1.30 -11.72 13.18
N GLY A 48 -1.80 -10.51 12.91
CA GLY A 48 -3.23 -10.21 12.88
C GLY A 48 -4.01 -11.01 11.85
N TRP A 49 -3.38 -11.40 10.75
CA TRP A 49 -4.00 -12.26 9.72
C TRP A 49 -3.42 -13.67 9.71
N ALA A 50 -2.11 -13.84 9.95
CA ALA A 50 -1.47 -15.15 9.90
C ALA A 50 -2.05 -16.10 10.95
N MET A 51 -2.38 -15.60 12.15
CA MET A 51 -2.94 -16.42 13.22
C MET A 51 -4.25 -17.08 12.79
N TRP A 52 -5.21 -16.29 12.31
CA TRP A 52 -6.50 -16.82 11.91
C TRP A 52 -6.39 -17.71 10.67
N LEU A 53 -5.66 -17.27 9.64
CA LEU A 53 -5.56 -18.00 8.39
C LEU A 53 -4.91 -19.38 8.56
N LEU A 54 -3.79 -19.46 9.29
CA LEU A 54 -3.04 -20.71 9.43
C LEU A 54 -3.71 -21.68 10.42
N THR A 55 -4.40 -21.18 11.45
CA THR A 55 -5.13 -22.03 12.40
C THR A 55 -6.47 -22.55 11.89
N HIS A 56 -7.01 -21.97 10.81
CA HIS A 56 -8.28 -22.42 10.20
C HIS A 56 -8.07 -23.13 8.86
N PHE A 57 -7.13 -22.65 8.05
CA PHE A 57 -6.90 -23.11 6.68
C PHE A 57 -5.46 -23.56 6.42
N GLY A 58 -4.65 -23.73 7.47
CA GLY A 58 -3.30 -24.29 7.34
C GLY A 58 -3.37 -25.71 6.78
N GLU A 59 -2.44 -26.03 5.89
CA GLU A 59 -2.25 -27.38 5.36
C GLU A 59 -0.98 -28.01 5.96
N PRO A 60 -0.90 -29.35 6.07
CA PRO A 60 -1.91 -30.36 5.70
C PRO A 60 -3.07 -30.50 6.70
N VAL A 61 -2.90 -29.99 7.92
CA VAL A 61 -3.96 -29.79 8.91
C VAL A 61 -3.82 -28.37 9.45
N PRO A 62 -4.89 -27.75 9.97
CA PRO A 62 -4.79 -26.41 10.53
C PRO A 62 -3.76 -26.36 11.66
N TRP A 63 -2.96 -25.30 11.66
CA TRP A 63 -1.82 -25.18 12.57
C TRP A 63 -2.27 -24.82 13.97
N THR A 64 -1.47 -25.21 14.96
CA THR A 64 -1.58 -24.72 16.33
C THR A 64 -1.12 -23.27 16.44
N ASN A 65 -1.57 -22.55 17.48
CA ASN A 65 -1.13 -21.17 17.71
C ASN A 65 0.39 -21.08 17.88
N GLU A 66 0.99 -22.05 18.57
CA GLU A 66 2.42 -22.14 18.82
C GLU A 66 3.23 -22.31 17.52
N GLU A 67 2.77 -23.17 16.61
CA GLU A 67 3.40 -23.34 15.30
C GLU A 67 3.37 -22.05 14.49
N VAL A 68 2.26 -21.32 14.53
CA VAL A 68 2.15 -20.00 13.88
C VAL A 68 3.13 -19.00 14.49
N GLN A 69 3.23 -18.93 15.81
CA GLN A 69 4.17 -18.02 16.48
C GLN A 69 5.63 -18.32 16.10
N VAL A 70 6.01 -19.60 16.08
CA VAL A 70 7.35 -20.04 15.65
C VAL A 70 7.61 -19.68 14.19
N TYR A 71 6.62 -19.86 13.31
CA TYR A 71 6.73 -19.47 11.92
C TYR A 71 6.89 -17.95 11.77
N LEU A 72 6.06 -17.16 12.45
CA LEU A 72 6.15 -15.70 12.43
C LEU A 72 7.49 -15.19 12.98
N ALA A 73 8.06 -15.85 13.99
CA ALA A 73 9.40 -15.53 14.47
C ALA A 73 10.46 -15.71 13.37
N LYS A 74 10.39 -16.79 12.57
CA LYS A 74 11.28 -17.01 11.42
C LYS A 74 11.08 -15.95 10.35
N VAL A 75 9.83 -15.63 9.99
CA VAL A 75 9.53 -14.57 9.01
C VAL A 75 10.12 -13.23 9.45
N ARG A 76 9.98 -12.87 10.73
CA ARG A 76 10.54 -11.61 11.27
C ARG A 76 12.08 -11.56 11.16
N LEU A 77 12.76 -12.69 11.33
CA LEU A 77 14.22 -12.77 11.13
C LEU A 77 14.61 -12.53 9.67
N GLU A 78 13.93 -13.19 8.73
CA GLU A 78 14.16 -13.02 7.29
C GLU A 78 13.89 -11.58 6.83
N LEU A 79 12.84 -10.94 7.34
CA LEU A 79 12.52 -9.53 7.03
C LEU A 79 13.58 -8.54 7.51
N LYS A 80 14.38 -8.91 8.52
CA LYS A 80 15.45 -8.08 9.06
C LYS A 80 16.78 -8.31 8.34
N ASP A 81 16.94 -9.41 7.61
CA ASP A 81 18.18 -9.74 6.91
C ASP A 81 18.49 -8.71 5.79
N PRO A 82 19.61 -7.96 5.88
CA PRO A 82 19.99 -7.02 4.85
C PRO A 82 20.38 -7.67 3.51
N HIS A 83 20.56 -8.98 3.44
CA HIS A 83 20.84 -9.70 2.18
C HIS A 83 19.57 -10.01 1.39
N THR A 84 18.40 -9.98 2.03
CA THR A 84 17.10 -10.18 1.39
C THR A 84 16.58 -8.86 0.82
N HIS A 85 16.75 -8.69 -0.50
CA HIS A 85 16.40 -7.46 -1.22
C HIS A 85 14.92 -7.42 -1.66
N GLY A 86 14.01 -7.61 -0.71
CA GLY A 86 12.56 -7.65 -0.96
C GLY A 86 12.00 -6.27 -1.31
N TRP A 87 11.19 -6.21 -2.37
CA TRP A 87 10.45 -5.01 -2.77
C TRP A 87 8.94 -5.18 -2.59
N ASN A 88 8.31 -4.17 -2.00
CA ASN A 88 6.87 -3.97 -2.06
C ASN A 88 6.54 -2.82 -3.03
N TYR A 89 5.44 -2.95 -3.75
CA TYR A 89 5.02 -1.97 -4.74
C TYR A 89 3.72 -1.29 -4.30
N GLY A 90 3.83 -0.02 -3.91
CA GLY A 90 2.69 0.80 -3.51
C GLY A 90 2.22 1.67 -4.67
N ARG A 91 1.10 1.32 -5.29
CA ARG A 91 0.47 2.20 -6.30
C ARG A 91 -0.33 3.29 -5.59
N ARG A 92 0.04 4.54 -5.80
CA ARG A 92 -0.71 5.71 -5.32
C ARG A 92 -1.43 6.35 -6.48
N VAL A 93 -2.71 6.63 -6.27
CA VAL A 93 -3.56 7.35 -7.21
C VAL A 93 -4.18 8.52 -6.48
N TRP A 94 -4.06 9.71 -7.05
CA TRP A 94 -4.68 10.93 -6.53
C TRP A 94 -5.25 11.73 -7.69
N ALA A 95 -6.32 12.45 -7.41
CA ALA A 95 -7.02 13.30 -8.37
C ALA A 95 -7.70 14.43 -7.58
N ARG A 96 -8.08 15.50 -8.26
CA ARG A 96 -8.79 16.61 -7.61
C ARG A 96 -10.25 16.67 -8.05
N LYS A 97 -11.08 17.30 -7.22
CA LYS A 97 -12.41 17.69 -7.68
C LYS A 97 -12.29 18.75 -8.79
N PRO A 98 -13.13 18.68 -9.83
CA PRO A 98 -13.20 19.73 -10.83
C PRO A 98 -13.67 21.05 -10.19
N THR A 99 -13.17 22.15 -10.74
CA THR A 99 -13.63 23.51 -10.41
C THR A 99 -15.04 23.75 -10.96
N GLU A 100 -15.75 24.75 -10.45
CA GLU A 100 -17.06 25.14 -10.99
C GLU A 100 -17.01 25.43 -12.50
N LYS A 101 -15.96 26.11 -12.97
CA LYS A 101 -15.77 26.38 -14.41
C LYS A 101 -15.66 25.09 -15.24
N GLU A 102 -14.91 24.10 -14.75
CA GLU A 102 -14.75 22.81 -15.42
C GLU A 102 -16.03 21.97 -15.36
N LEU A 103 -16.79 22.06 -14.27
CA LEU A 103 -18.12 21.45 -14.16
C LEU A 103 -19.09 22.09 -15.16
N MET A 104 -19.17 23.41 -15.20
CA MET A 104 -20.03 24.14 -16.13
C MET A 104 -19.67 23.85 -17.59
N ALA A 105 -18.37 23.84 -17.92
CA ALA A 105 -17.88 23.44 -19.24
C ALA A 105 -18.27 22.00 -19.60
N LYS A 106 -18.20 21.06 -18.65
CA LYS A 106 -18.60 19.67 -18.83
C LYS A 106 -20.12 19.51 -19.04
N HIS A 107 -20.93 20.39 -18.46
CA HIS A 107 -22.39 20.40 -18.59
C HIS A 107 -22.92 21.34 -19.70
N GLY A 108 -22.05 21.99 -20.46
CA GLY A 108 -22.43 22.91 -21.54
C GLY A 108 -23.07 24.21 -21.07
N LEU A 109 -22.90 24.58 -19.79
CA LEU A 109 -23.42 25.80 -19.19
C LEU A 109 -22.35 26.91 -19.31
N LYS A 110 -22.71 28.06 -19.86
CA LYS A 110 -21.82 29.24 -19.87
C LYS A 110 -21.76 29.82 -18.45
N SER A 111 -20.58 30.14 -17.97
CA SER A 111 -20.44 30.90 -16.73
C SER A 111 -21.01 32.30 -16.93
N GLU A 112 -22.06 32.66 -16.19
CA GLU A 112 -22.49 34.05 -16.07
C GLU A 112 -21.38 34.84 -15.38
N PRO A 113 -20.96 36.01 -15.91
CA PRO A 113 -20.01 36.86 -15.22
C PRO A 113 -20.67 37.37 -13.93
N TYR A 114 -20.04 37.09 -12.79
CA TYR A 114 -20.42 37.71 -11.52
C TYR A 114 -20.19 39.23 -11.63
N PRO A 115 -21.12 40.08 -11.14
CA PRO A 115 -21.02 41.54 -11.23
C PRO A 115 -19.84 42.13 -10.46
#